data_AF-A0A6I8MB99-F1
#
_entry.id   AF-A0A6I8MB99-F1
#
_cell.length_a   1.000
_cell.length_b   1.000
_cell.length_c   1.000
_cell.angle_alpha   90.00
_cell.angle_beta   90.00
_cell.angle_gamma   90.00
#
_symmetry.space_group_name_H-M   'P 1'
#
loop_
_entity.id
_entity.type
_entity.pdbx_description
1 polymer ?
#
loop_
_entity_poly.entity_id
_entity_poly.type
_entity_poly.pdbx_seq_one_letter_code
_entity_poly.pdbx_strand_id
1 'polypeptide(L)'
;MKKIILTLFMSLLSVACYGEDRVKVVDNNSSTELKEIYLAGGCFWGVEAYFERVDGVKDVISGYANGKTEKTRYGVLSLTDHAETVKISYNPKEISLARLLDYYYRIINPLSINKQGHDVGRQYRTGIYYTDSNDISIIENSLNELQKKYEGEKIQIEFEKLRNFVVAEEYHQDYLKKNPNGYCHIDISLADEVIVNKDDYPKYSEEKLKTLSKKQYSVTQNKDTELAFGNEYWDFFEDGIYVDITSGEPLFSSKDKFRSFCGWPSFTKPIVADVVEYKEDLSFNMKRIEVISRSAKAHLGHVFDDGPVDRGGLRYCINSAALEFIPYDKMDQRGYSYLKKLVK
;
A
#
# COMPACT_ATOMS: atom_id res chain seq x y z
N MET A 1 -19.68 47.87 -80.18
CA MET A 1 -20.25 47.25 -81.39
C MET A 1 -20.42 45.76 -81.15
N LYS A 2 -21.64 45.24 -81.38
CA LYS A 2 -22.06 43.83 -81.57
C LYS A 2 -21.80 42.86 -80.39
N LYS A 3 -22.84 42.37 -79.70
CA LYS A 3 -23.77 41.24 -80.06
C LYS A 3 -23.00 39.92 -80.24
N ILE A 4 -23.43 38.71 -79.84
CA ILE A 4 -24.51 38.13 -79.03
C ILE A 4 -24.25 36.59 -79.09
N ILE A 5 -24.43 35.86 -77.98
CA ILE A 5 -25.01 34.49 -77.84
C ILE A 5 -24.42 33.28 -78.62
N LEU A 6 -24.02 32.23 -77.86
CA LEU A 6 -24.52 30.84 -77.92
C LEU A 6 -23.92 30.06 -76.72
N THR A 7 -24.64 29.74 -75.62
CA THR A 7 -25.46 28.53 -75.38
C THR A 7 -24.88 27.26 -76.04
N LEU A 8 -24.70 26.09 -75.42
CA LEU A 8 -25.34 25.41 -74.30
C LEU A 8 -24.51 24.12 -74.10
N PHE A 9 -24.14 23.69 -72.88
CA PHE A 9 -24.08 22.25 -72.58
C PHE A 9 -24.30 21.99 -71.09
N MET A 10 -25.13 20.99 -70.88
CA MET A 10 -25.84 20.58 -69.69
C MET A 10 -25.19 19.29 -69.18
N SER A 11 -24.88 19.18 -67.89
CA SER A 11 -25.02 17.91 -67.13
C SER A 11 -24.65 18.07 -65.66
N LEU A 12 -25.67 17.80 -64.83
CA LEU A 12 -25.69 17.35 -63.44
C LEU A 12 -24.34 17.17 -62.71
N LEU A 13 -24.15 17.90 -61.60
CA LEU A 13 -23.40 17.37 -60.45
C LEU A 13 -24.39 16.98 -59.36
N SER A 14 -24.30 15.72 -58.97
CA SER A 14 -25.00 15.05 -57.88
C SER A 14 -24.62 15.62 -56.51
N VAL A 15 -25.62 15.75 -55.65
CA VAL A 15 -25.50 15.95 -54.20
C VAL A 15 -24.72 14.77 -53.60
N ALA A 16 -23.65 15.05 -52.85
CA ALA A 16 -23.04 14.10 -51.94
C ALA A 16 -22.92 14.76 -50.57
N CYS A 17 -23.58 14.15 -49.59
CA CYS A 17 -23.64 14.54 -48.19
C CYS A 17 -22.25 14.53 -47.54
N TYR A 18 -22.00 15.53 -46.70
CA TYR A 18 -20.89 15.56 -45.76
C TYR A 18 -21.01 14.37 -44.78
N GLY A 19 -20.04 13.46 -44.81
CA GLY A 19 -19.81 12.48 -43.77
C GLY A 19 -18.79 13.01 -42.77
N GLU A 20 -19.15 13.05 -41.49
CA GLU A 20 -18.23 13.29 -40.39
C GLU A 20 -17.23 12.12 -40.29
N ASP A 21 -15.97 12.36 -40.61
CA ASP A 21 -14.88 11.46 -40.25
C ASP A 21 -14.67 11.53 -38.73
N ARG A 22 -15.36 10.65 -38.00
CA ARG A 22 -15.04 10.34 -36.61
C ARG A 22 -13.68 9.66 -36.58
N VAL A 23 -12.65 10.45 -36.25
CA VAL A 23 -11.39 9.93 -35.72
C VAL A 23 -11.75 9.08 -34.49
N LYS A 24 -11.65 7.75 -34.63
CA LYS A 24 -11.65 6.87 -33.47
C LYS A 24 -10.41 7.23 -32.66
N VAL A 25 -10.60 7.98 -31.59
CA VAL A 25 -9.67 7.98 -30.46
C VAL A 25 -9.59 6.52 -30.02
N VAL A 26 -8.49 5.88 -30.38
CA VAL A 26 -8.13 4.60 -29.78
C VAL A 26 -7.82 4.96 -28.35
N ASP A 27 -8.79 4.76 -27.47
CA ASP A 27 -8.53 4.68 -26.04
C ASP A 27 -7.46 3.61 -25.87
N ASN A 28 -6.23 4.04 -25.60
CA ASN A 28 -5.21 3.21 -24.98
C ASN A 28 -5.67 2.94 -23.54
N ASN A 29 -6.74 2.15 -23.41
CA ASN A 29 -7.01 1.39 -22.22
C ASN A 29 -5.87 0.38 -22.12
N SER A 30 -4.79 0.81 -21.48
CA SER A 30 -3.87 -0.08 -20.79
C SER A 30 -4.74 -0.91 -19.84
N SER A 31 -5.27 -2.03 -20.31
CA SER A 31 -5.79 -3.08 -19.46
C SER A 31 -4.62 -3.47 -18.57
N THR A 32 -4.59 -2.93 -17.36
CA THR A 32 -3.50 -3.19 -16.43
C THR A 32 -3.52 -4.69 -16.17
N GLU A 33 -2.47 -5.39 -16.61
CA GLU A 33 -2.37 -6.84 -16.45
C GLU A 33 -2.36 -7.15 -14.95
N LEU A 34 -3.42 -7.83 -14.50
CA LEU A 34 -3.52 -8.27 -13.12
C LEU A 34 -2.55 -9.41 -12.89
N LYS A 35 -1.88 -9.39 -11.75
CA LYS A 35 -1.08 -10.52 -11.28
C LYS A 35 -1.89 -11.35 -10.30
N GLU A 36 -1.49 -12.62 -10.14
CA GLU A 36 -2.15 -13.56 -9.26
C GLU A 36 -1.16 -14.17 -8.26
N ILE A 37 -1.60 -14.40 -7.03
CA ILE A 37 -0.90 -15.21 -6.03
C ILE A 37 -1.90 -16.05 -5.24
N TYR A 38 -1.46 -17.19 -4.72
CA TYR A 38 -2.32 -18.12 -3.98
C TYR A 38 -1.78 -18.28 -2.56
N LEU A 39 -2.60 -17.93 -1.56
CA LEU A 39 -2.19 -17.88 -0.16
C LEU A 39 -3.08 -18.80 0.69
N ALA A 40 -2.46 -19.73 1.41
CA ALA A 40 -3.13 -20.58 2.40
C ALA A 40 -2.80 -20.07 3.79
N GLY A 41 -3.81 -19.69 4.58
CA GLY A 41 -3.62 -18.98 5.85
C GLY A 41 -4.54 -19.44 6.96
N GLY A 42 -5.02 -20.69 6.93
CA GLY A 42 -6.08 -21.17 7.82
C GLY A 42 -7.43 -21.20 7.10
N CYS A 43 -8.53 -21.03 7.85
CA CYS A 43 -9.87 -20.96 7.27
C CYS A 43 -9.95 -19.81 6.25
N PHE A 44 -10.25 -20.13 4.98
CA PHE A 44 -10.20 -19.13 3.91
C PHE A 44 -11.26 -18.03 4.02
N TRP A 45 -12.30 -18.18 4.86
CA TRP A 45 -13.38 -17.20 4.98
C TRP A 45 -12.87 -15.85 5.50
N GLY A 46 -12.03 -15.91 6.54
CA GLY A 46 -11.40 -14.71 7.09
C GLY A 46 -10.32 -14.16 6.16
N VAL A 47 -9.56 -15.05 5.51
CA VAL A 47 -8.47 -14.65 4.60
C VAL A 47 -9.04 -13.94 3.37
N GLU A 48 -10.12 -14.46 2.78
CA GLU A 48 -10.83 -13.84 1.66
C GLU A 48 -11.33 -12.46 2.04
N ALA A 49 -12.18 -12.38 3.08
CA ALA A 49 -12.77 -11.11 3.52
C ALA A 49 -11.73 -10.05 3.94
N TYR A 50 -10.57 -10.48 4.45
CA TYR A 50 -9.45 -9.59 4.75
C TYR A 50 -8.81 -9.04 3.47
N PHE A 51 -8.43 -9.89 2.52
CA PHE A 51 -7.75 -9.44 1.30
C PHE A 51 -8.64 -8.64 0.36
N GLU A 52 -9.95 -8.86 0.37
CA GLU A 52 -10.89 -8.05 -0.41
C GLU A 52 -10.92 -6.57 0.01
N ARG A 53 -10.49 -6.26 1.23
CA ARG A 53 -10.40 -4.89 1.76
C ARG A 53 -9.06 -4.21 1.45
N VAL A 54 -8.06 -4.98 0.98
CA VAL A 54 -6.71 -4.45 0.74
C VAL A 54 -6.70 -3.68 -0.58
N ASP A 55 -6.32 -2.40 -0.54
CA ASP A 55 -6.23 -1.59 -1.76
C ASP A 55 -5.24 -2.19 -2.77
N GLY A 56 -5.64 -2.17 -4.04
CA GLY A 56 -4.90 -2.81 -5.12
C GLY A 56 -5.30 -4.25 -5.39
N VAL A 57 -5.94 -4.95 -4.44
CA VAL A 57 -6.61 -6.24 -4.70
C VAL A 57 -7.88 -5.97 -5.49
N LYS A 58 -8.11 -6.79 -6.54
CA LYS A 58 -9.24 -6.64 -7.47
C LYS A 58 -10.24 -7.78 -7.37
N ASP A 59 -9.79 -8.96 -6.99
CA ASP A 59 -10.64 -10.14 -6.84
C ASP A 59 -9.97 -11.16 -5.90
N VAL A 60 -10.77 -11.86 -5.10
CA VAL A 60 -10.31 -12.92 -4.20
C VAL A 60 -11.27 -14.10 -4.29
N ILE A 61 -10.73 -15.30 -4.57
CA ILE A 61 -11.54 -16.52 -4.74
C ILE A 61 -11.07 -17.60 -3.78
N SER A 62 -11.98 -18.13 -2.98
CA SER A 62 -11.72 -19.26 -2.08
C SER A 62 -11.63 -20.60 -2.84
N GLY A 63 -10.68 -21.44 -2.46
CA GLY A 63 -10.48 -22.74 -3.08
C GLY A 63 -9.54 -23.66 -2.31
N TYR A 64 -9.14 -24.74 -2.98
CA TYR A 64 -8.36 -25.83 -2.42
C TYR A 64 -7.11 -26.07 -3.27
N ALA A 65 -5.92 -25.90 -2.71
CA ALA A 65 -4.66 -25.97 -3.45
C ALA A 65 -3.76 -27.14 -3.04
N ASN A 66 -2.91 -27.54 -3.99
CA ASN A 66 -1.73 -28.39 -3.78
C ASN A 66 -2.00 -29.73 -3.07
N GLY A 67 -3.16 -30.34 -3.30
CA GLY A 67 -3.47 -31.67 -2.79
C GLY A 67 -2.94 -32.80 -3.66
N LYS A 68 -3.38 -34.03 -3.36
CA LYS A 68 -2.96 -35.27 -4.04
C LYS A 68 -3.82 -35.63 -5.26
N THR A 69 -4.93 -34.94 -5.48
CA THR A 69 -5.91 -35.24 -6.52
C THR A 69 -6.29 -33.98 -7.29
N GLU A 70 -6.58 -34.10 -8.59
CA GLU A 70 -6.99 -32.95 -9.42
C GLU A 70 -8.34 -32.32 -9.02
N LYS A 71 -9.18 -33.08 -8.30
CA LYS A 71 -10.49 -32.64 -7.83
C LYS A 71 -10.63 -32.90 -6.34
N THR A 72 -11.31 -32.00 -5.65
CA THR A 72 -11.73 -32.15 -4.26
C THR A 72 -13.01 -31.37 -4.00
N ARG A 73 -13.53 -31.47 -2.78
CA ARG A 73 -14.67 -30.72 -2.24
C ARG A 73 -14.57 -30.71 -0.72
N TYR A 74 -15.28 -29.80 -0.06
CA TYR A 74 -15.14 -29.60 1.39
C TYR A 74 -15.22 -30.91 2.20
N GLY A 75 -16.22 -31.76 1.91
CA GLY A 75 -16.46 -33.01 2.64
C GLY A 75 -15.38 -34.10 2.51
N VAL A 76 -14.40 -33.97 1.62
CA VAL A 76 -13.30 -34.95 1.45
C VAL A 76 -11.92 -34.29 1.54
N LEU A 77 -11.85 -33.02 1.98
CA LEU A 77 -10.64 -32.21 1.92
C LEU A 77 -9.47 -32.86 2.67
N SER A 78 -9.74 -33.37 3.87
CA SER A 78 -8.76 -34.07 4.72
C SER A 78 -8.17 -35.34 4.08
N LEU A 79 -8.92 -36.02 3.20
CA LEU A 79 -8.44 -37.21 2.48
C LEU A 79 -7.58 -36.83 1.26
N THR A 80 -7.95 -35.73 0.60
CA THR A 80 -7.27 -35.26 -0.61
C THR A 80 -6.03 -34.40 -0.33
N ASP A 81 -5.81 -34.00 0.93
CA ASP A 81 -4.63 -33.25 1.40
C ASP A 81 -4.44 -31.86 0.77
N HIS A 82 -5.51 -31.26 0.26
CA HIS A 82 -5.45 -29.86 -0.20
C HIS A 82 -5.42 -28.90 0.98
N ALA A 83 -4.80 -27.73 0.79
CA ALA A 83 -4.93 -26.59 1.70
C ALA A 83 -6.13 -25.75 1.31
N GLU A 84 -6.86 -25.21 2.28
CA GLU A 84 -7.70 -24.04 2.05
C GLU A 84 -6.83 -22.87 1.63
N THR A 85 -7.18 -22.22 0.52
CA THR A 85 -6.32 -21.25 -0.16
C THR A 85 -7.19 -20.20 -0.82
N VAL A 86 -6.78 -18.94 -0.75
CA VAL A 86 -7.37 -17.88 -1.56
C VAL A 86 -6.51 -17.61 -2.78
N LYS A 87 -7.13 -17.47 -3.94
CA LYS A 87 -6.53 -16.89 -5.15
C LYS A 87 -6.75 -15.38 -5.08
N ILE A 88 -5.68 -14.60 -5.09
CA ILE A 88 -5.75 -13.13 -5.05
C ILE A 88 -5.30 -12.58 -6.40
N SER A 89 -6.19 -11.83 -7.05
CA SER A 89 -5.87 -11.06 -8.25
C SER A 89 -5.64 -9.59 -7.87
N TYR A 90 -4.49 -9.02 -8.19
CA TYR A 90 -4.12 -7.67 -7.77
C TYR A 90 -3.49 -6.85 -8.90
N ASN A 91 -3.59 -5.52 -8.79
CA ASN A 91 -2.93 -4.58 -9.70
C ASN A 91 -1.51 -4.27 -9.19
N PRO A 92 -0.44 -4.72 -9.88
CA PRO A 92 0.93 -4.51 -9.43
C PRO A 92 1.37 -3.03 -9.43
N LYS A 93 0.60 -2.12 -10.05
CA LYS A 93 0.84 -0.66 -10.00
C LYS A 93 0.30 0.00 -8.72
N GLU A 94 -0.64 -0.66 -8.05
CA GLU A 94 -1.27 -0.16 -6.81
C GLU A 94 -0.65 -0.82 -5.58
N ILE A 95 -0.39 -2.13 -5.63
CA ILE A 95 0.22 -2.90 -4.55
C ILE A 95 1.27 -3.88 -5.11
N SER A 96 2.46 -3.91 -4.51
CA SER A 96 3.50 -4.87 -4.85
C SER A 96 3.26 -6.23 -4.18
N LEU A 97 3.80 -7.30 -4.77
CA LEU A 97 3.74 -8.63 -4.16
C LEU A 97 4.36 -8.64 -2.75
N ALA A 98 5.50 -7.99 -2.56
CA ALA A 98 6.15 -7.91 -1.25
C ALA A 98 5.22 -7.31 -0.18
N ARG A 99 4.51 -6.23 -0.52
CA ARG A 99 3.55 -5.61 0.40
C ARG A 99 2.31 -6.46 0.62
N LEU A 100 1.81 -7.14 -0.41
CA LEU A 100 0.72 -8.10 -0.26
C LEU A 100 1.10 -9.25 0.69
N LEU A 101 2.36 -9.69 0.68
CA LEU A 101 2.89 -10.66 1.64
C LEU A 101 3.03 -10.09 3.06
N ASP A 102 3.36 -8.80 3.23
CA ASP A 102 3.30 -8.16 4.55
C ASP A 102 1.87 -8.19 5.13
N TYR A 103 0.84 -7.98 4.29
CA TYR A 103 -0.56 -8.14 4.69
C TYR A 103 -0.89 -9.59 5.08
N TYR A 104 -0.35 -10.58 4.36
CA TYR A 104 -0.51 -11.99 4.68
C TYR A 104 0.10 -12.35 6.04
N TYR A 105 1.36 -11.96 6.27
CA TYR A 105 2.08 -12.25 7.52
C TYR A 105 1.42 -11.62 8.75
N ARG A 106 0.66 -10.53 8.57
CA ARG A 106 -0.08 -9.86 9.65
C ARG A 106 -1.21 -10.70 10.25
N ILE A 107 -1.83 -11.59 9.47
CA ILE A 107 -3.05 -12.32 9.87
C ILE A 107 -2.84 -13.79 10.19
N ILE A 108 -1.63 -14.30 9.99
CA ILE A 108 -1.30 -15.70 10.28
C ILE A 108 -0.34 -15.82 11.46
N ASN A 109 -0.32 -16.98 12.11
CA ASN A 109 0.79 -17.42 12.94
C ASN A 109 1.80 -18.18 12.07
N PRO A 110 2.97 -17.59 11.73
CA PRO A 110 3.94 -18.20 10.82
C PRO A 110 4.71 -19.37 11.43
N LEU A 111 4.62 -19.58 12.75
CA LEU A 111 5.28 -20.67 13.47
C LEU A 111 4.37 -21.89 13.63
N SER A 112 3.08 -21.75 13.36
CA SER A 112 2.10 -22.81 13.60
C SER A 112 2.14 -23.89 12.52
N ILE A 113 2.13 -25.15 12.93
CA ILE A 113 2.10 -26.30 12.03
C ILE A 113 0.66 -26.80 11.92
N ASN A 114 0.10 -26.77 10.71
CA ASN A 114 -1.23 -27.33 10.40
C ASN A 114 -2.35 -26.83 11.33
N LYS A 115 -2.27 -25.56 11.73
CA LYS A 115 -3.23 -24.92 12.63
C LYS A 115 -3.21 -23.41 12.43
N GLN A 116 -4.38 -22.77 12.46
CA GLN A 116 -4.54 -21.32 12.59
C GLN A 116 -5.75 -21.04 13.49
N GLY A 117 -5.59 -20.21 14.52
CA GLY A 117 -6.62 -20.00 15.52
C GLY A 117 -7.09 -21.32 16.17
N HIS A 118 -8.38 -21.62 16.04
CA HIS A 118 -8.98 -22.88 16.52
C HIS A 118 -9.04 -23.98 15.46
N ASP A 119 -8.73 -23.66 14.21
CA ASP A 119 -8.81 -24.58 13.08
C ASP A 119 -7.56 -25.45 13.01
N VAL A 120 -7.72 -26.78 13.12
CA VAL A 120 -6.61 -27.75 13.17
C VAL A 120 -6.76 -28.77 12.05
N GLY A 121 -5.67 -29.00 11.31
CA GLY A 121 -5.62 -29.96 10.22
C GLY A 121 -4.68 -29.50 9.10
N ARG A 122 -4.23 -30.43 8.25
CA ARG A 122 -3.36 -30.11 7.12
C ARG A 122 -4.02 -29.21 6.08
N GLN A 123 -5.34 -29.15 6.04
CA GLN A 123 -6.08 -28.20 5.22
C GLN A 123 -5.91 -26.74 5.69
N TYR A 124 -5.49 -26.51 6.94
CA TYR A 124 -5.27 -25.18 7.51
C TYR A 124 -3.78 -24.82 7.66
N ARG A 125 -2.91 -25.52 6.93
CA ARG A 125 -1.47 -25.19 6.88
C ARG A 125 -1.26 -23.82 6.22
N THR A 126 -0.19 -23.15 6.62
CA THR A 126 0.23 -21.89 6.00
C THR A 126 1.08 -22.16 4.76
N GLY A 127 0.78 -21.48 3.64
CA GLY A 127 1.50 -21.68 2.38
C GLY A 127 1.40 -20.51 1.41
N ILE A 128 2.44 -20.35 0.60
CA ILE A 128 2.50 -19.40 -0.51
C ILE A 128 2.72 -20.21 -1.78
N TYR A 129 1.77 -20.14 -2.72
CA TYR A 129 1.84 -20.88 -3.98
C TYR A 129 1.89 -19.93 -5.17
N TYR A 130 2.96 -20.03 -5.94
CA TYR A 130 3.21 -19.17 -7.10
C TYR A 130 2.90 -19.87 -8.42
N THR A 131 2.51 -19.08 -9.41
CA THR A 131 2.35 -19.50 -10.81
C THR A 131 3.44 -18.91 -11.70
N ASP A 132 3.85 -17.66 -11.45
CA ASP A 132 4.94 -16.97 -12.14
C ASP A 132 6.29 -17.20 -11.43
N SER A 133 7.28 -17.73 -12.16
CA SER A 133 8.63 -17.92 -11.63
C SER A 133 9.38 -16.62 -11.34
N ASN A 134 8.97 -15.49 -11.91
CA ASN A 134 9.56 -14.19 -11.62
C ASN A 134 9.29 -13.71 -10.18
N ASP A 135 8.26 -14.27 -9.54
CA ASP A 135 7.88 -13.89 -8.18
C ASP A 135 8.69 -14.65 -7.11
N ILE A 136 9.45 -15.69 -7.49
CA ILE A 136 10.20 -16.55 -6.56
C ILE A 136 11.14 -15.73 -5.69
N SER A 137 11.97 -14.87 -6.29
CA SER A 137 12.97 -14.09 -5.55
C SER A 137 12.32 -13.10 -4.57
N ILE A 138 11.15 -12.56 -4.92
CA ILE A 138 10.39 -11.66 -4.06
C ILE A 138 9.86 -12.43 -2.84
N ILE A 139 9.29 -13.61 -3.06
CA ILE A 139 8.73 -14.46 -2.00
C ILE A 139 9.85 -14.94 -1.08
N GLU A 140 10.95 -15.46 -1.62
CA GLU A 140 12.11 -15.91 -0.83
C GLU A 140 12.68 -14.79 0.02
N ASN A 141 12.88 -13.60 -0.55
CA ASN A 141 13.36 -12.45 0.20
C ASN A 141 12.37 -12.08 1.32
N SER A 142 11.06 -12.05 1.05
CA SER A 142 10.05 -11.73 2.07
C SER A 142 10.03 -12.74 3.22
N LEU A 143 10.21 -14.04 2.93
CA LEU A 143 10.28 -15.10 3.94
C LEU A 143 11.57 -15.01 4.75
N ASN A 144 12.70 -14.65 4.12
CA ASN A 144 13.95 -14.42 4.81
C ASN A 144 13.85 -13.22 5.77
N GLU A 145 13.22 -12.12 5.35
CA GLU A 145 12.98 -10.98 6.24
C GLU A 145 12.01 -11.33 7.38
N LEU A 146 10.96 -12.10 7.10
CA LEU A 146 10.06 -12.61 8.14
C LEU A 146 10.81 -13.49 9.15
N GLN A 147 11.66 -14.39 8.67
CA GLN A 147 12.42 -15.31 9.51
C GLN A 147 13.36 -14.58 10.49
N LYS A 148 13.90 -13.41 10.11
CA LYS A 148 14.68 -12.56 11.03
C LYS A 148 13.86 -11.99 12.20
N LYS A 149 12.53 -11.91 12.08
CA LYS A 149 11.64 -11.46 13.17
C LYS A 149 11.38 -12.56 14.21
N TYR A 150 11.65 -13.82 13.86
CA TYR A 150 11.45 -14.99 14.71
C TYR A 150 12.78 -15.72 14.95
N GLU A 151 13.81 -14.98 15.35
CA GLU A 151 15.11 -15.57 15.69
C GLU A 151 14.96 -16.68 16.74
N GLY A 152 15.49 -17.87 16.44
CA GLY A 152 15.40 -19.04 17.31
C GLY A 152 14.21 -19.97 17.03
N GLU A 153 13.23 -19.56 16.21
CA GLU A 153 12.10 -20.39 15.80
C GLU A 153 11.96 -20.43 14.28
N LYS A 154 11.88 -21.62 13.70
CA LYS A 154 11.75 -21.77 12.24
C LYS A 154 10.30 -21.51 11.82
N ILE A 155 10.09 -20.60 10.86
CA ILE A 155 8.77 -20.40 10.24
C ILE A 155 8.34 -21.67 9.48
N GLN A 156 7.04 -21.95 9.49
CA GLN A 156 6.42 -23.17 8.98
C GLN A 156 5.61 -22.93 7.70
N ILE A 157 5.70 -21.73 7.13
CA ILE A 157 5.07 -21.38 5.86
C ILE A 157 5.75 -22.17 4.74
N GLU A 158 4.99 -23.03 4.05
CA GLU A 158 5.50 -23.71 2.87
C GLU A 158 5.51 -22.76 1.65
N PHE A 159 6.53 -22.88 0.81
CA PHE A 159 6.67 -22.10 -0.41
C PHE A 159 6.91 -23.04 -1.58
N GLU A 160 5.92 -23.19 -2.45
CA GLU A 160 5.92 -24.18 -3.53
C GLU A 160 5.28 -23.61 -4.81
N LYS A 161 5.56 -24.24 -5.95
CA LYS A 161 4.81 -23.97 -7.18
C LYS A 161 3.36 -24.47 -7.00
N LEU A 162 2.39 -23.69 -7.49
CA LEU A 162 1.00 -24.14 -7.55
C LEU A 162 0.89 -25.34 -8.50
N ARG A 163 0.38 -26.47 -7.99
CA ARG A 163 0.14 -27.70 -8.77
C ARG A 163 -1.28 -27.75 -9.32
N ASN A 164 -2.24 -27.49 -8.44
CA ASN A 164 -3.66 -27.51 -8.75
C ASN A 164 -4.41 -26.55 -7.80
N PHE A 165 -5.50 -25.99 -8.29
CA PHE A 165 -6.41 -25.15 -7.51
C PHE A 165 -7.85 -25.47 -7.90
N VAL A 166 -8.61 -26.01 -6.94
CA VAL A 166 -10.02 -26.35 -7.11
C VAL A 166 -10.85 -25.26 -6.44
N VAL A 167 -11.61 -24.50 -7.22
CA VAL A 167 -12.51 -23.46 -6.69
C VAL A 167 -13.50 -24.09 -5.71
N ALA A 168 -13.66 -23.49 -4.53
CA ALA A 168 -14.57 -23.96 -3.52
C ALA A 168 -16.03 -23.73 -3.93
N GLU A 169 -16.95 -24.46 -3.31
CA GLU A 169 -18.38 -24.34 -3.56
C GLU A 169 -18.89 -22.90 -3.32
N GLU A 170 -19.95 -22.50 -4.04
CA GLU A 170 -20.49 -21.12 -4.03
C GLU A 170 -20.89 -20.61 -2.63
N TYR A 171 -21.22 -21.51 -1.70
CA TYR A 171 -21.55 -21.11 -0.34
C TYR A 171 -20.31 -20.69 0.49
N HIS A 172 -19.10 -21.05 0.05
CA HIS A 172 -17.84 -20.62 0.66
C HIS A 172 -17.35 -19.28 0.12
N GLN A 173 -17.66 -18.93 -1.12
CA GLN A 173 -17.28 -17.65 -1.72
C GLN A 173 -18.01 -16.50 -1.02
N ASP A 174 -17.33 -15.40 -0.73
CA ASP A 174 -17.89 -14.22 -0.06
C ASP A 174 -18.58 -14.56 1.28
N TYR A 175 -18.11 -15.59 1.99
CA TYR A 175 -18.87 -16.16 3.11
C TYR A 175 -19.22 -15.13 4.18
N LEU A 176 -18.27 -14.27 4.56
CA LEU A 176 -18.48 -13.23 5.58
C LEU A 176 -19.28 -12.02 5.07
N LYS A 177 -19.38 -11.80 3.75
CA LYS A 177 -20.35 -10.84 3.19
C LYS A 177 -21.77 -11.40 3.28
N LYS A 178 -21.93 -12.69 2.95
CA LYS A 178 -23.21 -13.42 3.02
C LYS A 178 -23.65 -13.63 4.48
N ASN A 179 -22.71 -13.79 5.40
CA ASN A 179 -22.92 -14.08 6.81
C ASN A 179 -22.03 -13.15 7.69
N PRO A 180 -22.45 -11.90 7.94
CA PRO A 180 -21.61 -10.92 8.66
C PRO A 180 -21.17 -11.32 10.07
N ASN A 181 -21.95 -12.17 10.75
CA ASN A 181 -21.63 -12.73 12.07
C ASN A 181 -21.09 -14.17 11.97
N GLY A 182 -20.62 -14.57 10.80
CA GLY A 182 -20.01 -15.87 10.56
C GLY A 182 -18.70 -16.04 11.33
N TYR A 183 -18.22 -17.28 11.40
CA TYR A 183 -16.96 -17.58 12.06
C TYR A 183 -15.79 -16.89 11.35
N CYS A 184 -14.96 -16.19 12.12
CA CYS A 184 -13.70 -15.62 11.66
C CYS A 184 -12.72 -15.57 12.84
N HIS A 185 -11.54 -16.17 12.68
CA HIS A 185 -10.47 -16.08 13.69
C HIS A 185 -9.51 -14.90 13.45
N ILE A 186 -9.67 -14.20 12.33
CA ILE A 186 -8.86 -13.06 11.91
C ILE A 186 -9.62 -11.76 12.21
N ASP A 187 -8.92 -10.75 12.71
CA ASP A 187 -9.46 -9.38 12.73
C ASP A 187 -9.35 -8.77 11.33
N ILE A 188 -10.44 -8.83 10.57
CA ILE A 188 -10.49 -8.33 9.19
C ILE A 188 -10.32 -6.80 9.09
N SER A 189 -10.51 -6.06 10.18
CA SER A 189 -10.32 -4.59 10.20
C SER A 189 -8.86 -4.19 10.03
N LEU A 190 -7.92 -5.10 10.32
CA LEU A 190 -6.49 -4.89 10.11
C LEU A 190 -6.12 -4.64 8.63
N ALA A 191 -6.99 -4.99 7.67
CA ALA A 191 -6.77 -4.69 6.26
C ALA A 191 -6.88 -3.19 5.94
N ASP A 192 -7.71 -2.47 6.71
CA ASP A 192 -7.95 -1.04 6.52
C ASP A 192 -6.73 -0.20 6.95
N GLU A 193 -5.90 -0.76 7.84
CA GLU A 193 -4.66 -0.18 8.29
C GLU A 193 -3.52 -0.38 7.28
N VAL A 194 -2.99 0.73 6.78
CA VAL A 194 -1.88 0.74 5.83
C VAL A 194 -0.57 0.32 6.48
N ILE A 195 0.17 -0.56 5.81
CA ILE A 195 1.51 -0.99 6.25
C ILE A 195 2.58 -0.14 5.56
N VAL A 196 3.40 0.54 6.35
CA VAL A 196 4.65 1.17 5.90
C VAL A 196 5.80 0.34 6.42
N ASN A 197 6.38 -0.50 5.56
CA ASN A 197 7.51 -1.34 5.94
C ASN A 197 8.78 -0.48 6.06
N LYS A 198 9.40 -0.51 7.24
CA LYS A 198 10.63 0.26 7.51
C LYS A 198 11.77 -0.11 6.55
N ASP A 199 11.85 -1.38 6.16
CA ASP A 199 12.97 -1.89 5.36
C ASP A 199 12.91 -1.40 3.90
N ASP A 200 11.75 -0.91 3.44
CA ASP A 200 11.60 -0.23 2.15
C ASP A 200 12.30 1.15 2.13
N TYR A 201 12.62 1.71 3.31
CA TYR A 201 13.10 3.07 3.48
C TYR A 201 14.38 3.14 4.32
N PRO A 202 15.47 2.46 3.94
CA PRO A 202 16.71 2.53 4.70
C PRO A 202 17.23 3.96 4.76
N LYS A 203 17.87 4.32 5.88
CA LYS A 203 18.61 5.59 6.00
C LYS A 203 19.55 5.75 4.81
N TYR A 204 19.54 6.92 4.19
CA TYR A 204 20.48 7.24 3.12
C TYR A 204 21.93 7.17 3.60
N SER A 205 22.83 6.81 2.69
CA SER A 205 24.26 6.77 2.97
C SER A 205 24.79 8.13 3.41
N GLU A 206 25.87 8.14 4.18
CA GLU A 206 26.54 9.37 4.62
C GLU A 206 26.90 10.30 3.44
N GLU A 207 27.27 9.74 2.29
CA GLU A 207 27.55 10.51 1.07
C GLU A 207 26.31 11.22 0.55
N LYS A 208 25.16 10.53 0.54
CA LYS A 208 23.88 11.12 0.12
C LYS A 208 23.36 12.12 1.14
N LEU A 209 23.57 11.90 2.44
CA LEU A 209 23.20 12.90 3.46
C LEU A 209 24.01 14.18 3.33
N LYS A 210 25.28 14.10 2.90
CA LYS A 210 26.12 15.28 2.62
C LYS A 210 25.65 16.10 1.42
N THR A 211 24.77 15.58 0.55
CA THR A 211 24.19 16.36 -0.55
C THR A 211 23.00 17.22 -0.11
N LEU A 212 22.48 17.00 1.11
CA LEU A 212 21.46 17.85 1.70
C LEU A 212 21.99 19.28 1.85
N SER A 213 21.08 20.26 1.79
CA SER A 213 21.44 21.63 2.14
C SER A 213 21.94 21.69 3.59
N LYS A 214 22.78 22.69 3.91
CA LYS A 214 23.28 22.91 5.27
C LYS A 214 22.15 22.91 6.31
N LYS A 215 21.01 23.53 5.96
CA LYS A 215 19.83 23.61 6.82
C LYS A 215 19.18 22.24 7.04
N GLN A 216 18.95 21.47 5.98
CA GLN A 216 18.39 20.12 6.06
C GLN A 216 19.31 19.19 6.88
N TYR A 217 20.62 19.25 6.64
CA TYR A 217 21.59 18.47 7.41
C TYR A 217 21.60 18.86 8.90
N SER A 218 21.68 20.15 9.22
CA SER A 218 21.68 20.62 10.60
C SER A 218 20.40 20.24 11.35
N VAL A 219 19.23 20.41 10.72
CA VAL A 219 17.96 20.02 11.34
C VAL A 219 17.93 18.51 11.57
N THR A 220 18.15 17.71 10.53
CA THR A 220 17.94 16.25 10.61
C THR A 220 18.99 15.52 11.43
N GLN A 221 20.26 15.94 11.36
CA GLN A 221 21.38 15.23 12.01
C GLN A 221 21.85 15.90 13.31
N ASN A 222 21.73 17.23 13.42
CA ASN A 222 22.24 18.00 14.57
C ASN A 222 21.13 18.57 15.46
N LYS A 223 19.86 18.20 15.22
CA LYS A 223 18.69 18.66 15.99
C LYS A 223 18.50 20.18 16.00
N ASP A 224 18.96 20.84 14.93
CA ASP A 224 18.70 22.26 14.74
C ASP A 224 17.21 22.51 14.48
N THR A 225 16.76 23.74 14.67
CA THR A 225 15.37 24.15 14.40
C THR A 225 15.38 25.31 13.43
N GLU A 226 14.64 25.18 12.33
CA GLU A 226 14.58 26.24 11.34
C GLU A 226 13.80 27.47 11.82
N LEU A 227 14.04 28.62 11.20
CA LEU A 227 13.30 29.84 11.50
C LEU A 227 11.79 29.67 11.21
N ALA A 228 10.99 30.11 12.18
CA ALA A 228 9.54 30.22 12.04
C ALA A 228 9.18 31.14 10.86
N PHE A 229 8.15 30.78 10.09
CA PHE A 229 7.62 31.50 8.92
C PHE A 229 8.60 31.67 7.73
N GLY A 230 9.88 31.35 7.91
CA GLY A 230 10.92 31.39 6.88
C GLY A 230 11.21 30.03 6.25
N ASN A 231 10.20 29.15 6.19
CA ASN A 231 10.33 27.80 5.69
C ASN A 231 9.30 27.48 4.60
N GLU A 232 9.51 26.39 3.88
CA GLU A 232 8.76 26.09 2.65
C GLU A 232 7.34 25.63 2.93
N TYR A 233 7.12 24.86 4.02
CA TYR A 233 5.86 24.12 4.19
C TYR A 233 4.92 24.68 5.27
N TRP A 234 5.25 25.78 5.97
CA TRP A 234 4.36 26.31 7.00
C TRP A 234 2.98 26.73 6.42
N ASP A 235 2.93 27.52 5.34
CA ASP A 235 1.69 27.96 4.67
C ASP A 235 1.34 27.16 3.40
N PHE A 236 1.88 25.96 3.26
CA PHE A 236 1.67 25.10 2.10
C PHE A 236 0.61 24.03 2.40
N PHE A 237 -0.42 23.90 1.56
CA PHE A 237 -1.58 23.02 1.80
C PHE A 237 -2.04 22.23 0.56
N GLU A 238 -1.11 21.92 -0.35
CA GLU A 238 -1.42 21.08 -1.51
C GLU A 238 -1.63 19.62 -1.12
N ASP A 239 -2.40 18.91 -1.95
CA ASP A 239 -2.68 17.48 -1.76
C ASP A 239 -1.43 16.63 -2.05
N GLY A 240 -1.04 15.82 -1.08
CA GLY A 240 0.10 14.91 -1.18
C GLY A 240 0.54 14.35 0.17
N ILE A 241 1.76 13.83 0.22
CA ILE A 241 2.39 13.31 1.43
C ILE A 241 3.71 14.03 1.70
N TYR A 242 4.13 14.03 2.97
CA TYR A 242 5.44 14.48 3.40
C TYR A 242 6.27 13.28 3.80
N VAL A 243 7.42 13.12 3.16
CA VAL A 243 8.34 12.01 3.39
C VAL A 243 9.59 12.53 4.11
N ASP A 244 10.26 11.65 4.85
CA ASP A 244 11.56 11.91 5.45
C ASP A 244 12.59 12.18 4.35
N ILE A 245 13.20 13.35 4.35
CA ILE A 245 14.21 13.72 3.34
C ILE A 245 15.48 12.85 3.38
N THR A 246 15.67 12.08 4.46
CA THR A 246 16.85 11.27 4.73
C THR A 246 16.66 9.77 4.48
N SER A 247 15.45 9.34 4.15
CA SER A 247 15.13 7.92 3.83
C SER A 247 14.07 7.76 2.74
N GLY A 248 13.18 8.75 2.58
CA GLY A 248 11.96 8.64 1.78
C GLY A 248 10.81 7.96 2.51
N GLU A 249 10.96 7.62 3.80
CA GLU A 249 9.88 7.03 4.61
C GLU A 249 8.70 8.03 4.70
N PRO A 250 7.46 7.64 4.37
CA PRO A 250 6.31 8.53 4.46
C PRO A 250 6.01 8.84 5.94
N LEU A 251 5.94 10.13 6.27
CA LEU A 251 5.76 10.58 7.66
C LEU A 251 4.39 11.19 7.93
N PHE A 252 3.89 12.04 7.04
CA PHE A 252 2.64 12.75 7.24
C PHE A 252 1.80 12.84 5.97
N SER A 253 0.48 12.85 6.13
CA SER A 253 -0.46 13.17 5.05
C SER A 253 -0.83 14.64 5.09
N SER A 254 -1.00 15.27 3.92
CA SER A 254 -1.59 16.61 3.79
C SER A 254 -2.99 16.70 4.40
N LYS A 255 -3.77 15.61 4.40
CA LYS A 255 -5.08 15.51 5.07
C LYS A 255 -4.99 15.81 6.57
N ASP A 256 -3.86 15.46 7.19
CA ASP A 256 -3.58 15.67 8.61
C ASP A 256 -2.83 16.96 8.91
N LYS A 257 -2.46 17.73 7.89
CA LYS A 257 -1.90 19.07 8.06
C LYS A 257 -3.00 20.05 8.44
N PHE A 258 -2.67 21.03 9.29
CA PHE A 258 -3.58 22.12 9.64
C PHE A 258 -2.82 23.44 9.81
N ARG A 259 -3.57 24.55 9.75
CA ARG A 259 -3.01 25.89 9.93
C ARG A 259 -2.73 26.13 11.41
N SER A 260 -1.45 26.26 11.74
CA SER A 260 -0.96 26.65 13.04
C SER A 260 -0.20 27.97 12.92
N PHE A 261 -0.38 28.88 13.86
CA PHE A 261 0.33 30.15 13.91
C PHE A 261 1.71 30.03 14.58
N CYS A 262 2.22 28.81 14.79
CA CYS A 262 3.56 28.61 15.34
C CYS A 262 4.67 28.94 14.33
N GLY A 263 4.37 28.91 13.02
CA GLY A 263 5.34 29.21 11.96
C GLY A 263 6.11 28.00 11.40
N TRP A 264 5.71 26.78 11.76
CA TRP A 264 6.21 25.52 11.19
C TRP A 264 5.03 24.66 10.68
N PRO A 265 5.23 23.79 9.68
CA PRO A 265 4.19 22.85 9.27
C PRO A 265 3.73 22.02 10.48
N SER A 266 2.41 21.99 10.67
CA SER A 266 1.78 21.37 11.82
C SER A 266 0.79 20.30 11.38
N PHE A 267 0.89 19.12 11.98
CA PHE A 267 0.04 17.96 11.68
C PHE A 267 -0.66 17.46 12.93
N THR A 268 -1.83 16.84 12.79
CA THR A 268 -2.58 16.27 13.91
C THR A 268 -2.11 14.87 14.29
N LYS A 269 -1.53 14.14 13.34
CA LYS A 269 -1.00 12.78 13.52
C LYS A 269 -0.01 12.42 12.41
N PRO A 270 0.90 11.45 12.62
CA PRO A 270 1.67 10.84 11.54
C PRO A 270 0.76 10.03 10.59
N ILE A 271 1.26 9.73 9.39
CA ILE A 271 0.51 9.00 8.35
C ILE A 271 0.13 7.59 8.80
N VAL A 272 1.01 6.95 9.58
CA VAL A 272 0.78 5.74 10.37
C VAL A 272 1.51 5.91 11.71
N ALA A 273 1.07 5.27 12.78
CA ALA A 273 1.56 5.58 14.13
C ALA A 273 3.06 5.30 14.35
N ASP A 274 3.59 4.28 13.67
CA ASP A 274 4.91 3.71 13.94
C ASP A 274 6.05 4.33 13.12
N VAL A 275 5.77 5.17 12.12
CA VAL A 275 6.82 5.86 11.31
C VAL A 275 7.56 6.96 12.06
N VAL A 276 7.13 7.28 13.28
CA VAL A 276 7.81 8.24 14.16
C VAL A 276 8.08 7.63 15.53
N GLU A 277 9.15 8.07 16.17
CA GLU A 277 9.49 7.74 17.56
C GLU A 277 9.54 9.00 18.41
N TYR A 278 9.33 8.83 19.71
CA TYR A 278 9.25 9.91 20.68
C TYR A 278 10.41 9.85 21.66
N LYS A 279 11.05 10.98 21.93
CA LYS A 279 12.11 11.11 22.95
C LYS A 279 11.84 12.30 23.85
N GLU A 280 12.13 12.15 25.14
CA GLU A 280 12.10 13.27 26.07
C GLU A 280 13.23 14.25 25.73
N ASP A 281 12.89 15.54 25.63
CA ASP A 281 13.82 16.63 25.38
C ASP A 281 13.74 17.65 26.52
N LEU A 282 14.85 17.80 27.25
CA LEU A 282 15.03 18.72 28.37
C LEU A 282 15.85 19.97 27.99
N SER A 283 16.14 20.15 26.71
CA SER A 283 16.93 21.28 26.20
C SER A 283 16.22 22.61 26.48
N PHE A 284 17.00 23.68 26.61
CA PHE A 284 16.50 25.04 26.87
C PHE A 284 15.62 25.16 28.12
N ASN A 285 15.80 24.27 29.11
CA ASN A 285 15.09 24.26 30.38
C ASN A 285 13.55 24.11 30.21
N MET A 286 13.13 23.43 29.14
CA MET A 286 11.75 23.06 28.86
C MET A 286 11.60 21.54 28.89
N LYS A 287 10.41 21.04 29.19
CA LYS A 287 10.07 19.63 29.01
C LYS A 287 9.24 19.46 27.75
N ARG A 288 9.82 18.85 26.72
CA ARG A 288 9.16 18.63 25.42
C ARG A 288 9.32 17.17 24.99
N ILE A 289 8.54 16.78 23.99
CA ILE A 289 8.67 15.48 23.34
C ILE A 289 9.20 15.71 21.93
N GLU A 290 10.46 15.33 21.72
CA GLU A 290 11.09 15.28 20.39
C GLU A 290 10.43 14.18 19.55
N VAL A 291 10.18 14.50 18.28
CA VAL A 291 9.71 13.56 17.27
C VAL A 291 10.87 13.28 16.31
N ILE A 292 11.20 12.00 16.12
CA ILE A 292 12.23 11.54 15.19
C ILE A 292 11.65 10.53 14.20
N SER A 293 12.20 10.44 12.98
CA SER A 293 11.78 9.42 12.03
C SER A 293 12.20 8.02 12.49
N ARG A 294 11.34 7.03 12.27
CA ARG A 294 11.60 5.65 12.69
C ARG A 294 12.82 5.08 11.98
N SER A 295 12.88 5.20 10.64
CA SER A 295 13.91 4.51 9.87
C SER A 295 15.27 5.19 9.96
N ALA A 296 15.35 6.48 9.66
CA ALA A 296 16.62 7.21 9.61
C ALA A 296 17.09 7.80 10.95
N LYS A 297 16.22 7.80 11.97
CA LYS A 297 16.45 8.49 13.24
C LYS A 297 16.72 9.99 13.07
N ALA A 298 16.19 10.59 12.01
CA ALA A 298 16.34 12.02 11.76
C ALA A 298 15.49 12.82 12.74
N HIS A 299 16.03 13.92 13.25
CA HIS A 299 15.24 14.88 14.00
C HIS A 299 14.23 15.56 13.09
N LEU A 300 12.96 15.53 13.49
CA LEU A 300 11.85 16.14 12.74
C LEU A 300 11.37 17.42 13.43
N GLY A 301 11.20 17.39 14.75
CA GLY A 301 10.68 18.51 15.54
C GLY A 301 10.13 18.03 16.88
N HIS A 302 8.97 18.55 17.29
CA HIS A 302 8.35 18.25 18.58
C HIS A 302 6.85 18.06 18.46
N VAL A 303 6.27 17.31 19.40
CA VAL A 303 4.81 17.15 19.54
C VAL A 303 4.33 17.83 20.83
N PHE A 304 3.17 18.49 20.71
CA PHE A 304 2.51 19.23 21.79
C PHE A 304 1.04 18.79 21.91
N ASP A 305 0.42 19.04 23.06
CA ASP A 305 -0.97 18.76 23.39
C ASP A 305 -1.91 19.96 23.19
N ASP A 306 -1.49 20.93 22.38
CA ASP A 306 -2.18 22.18 22.05
C ASP A 306 -2.80 22.16 20.63
N GLY A 307 -3.03 20.97 20.08
CA GLY A 307 -3.63 20.79 18.75
C GLY A 307 -5.16 20.86 18.72
N PRO A 308 -5.78 20.73 17.55
CA PRO A 308 -7.25 20.72 17.40
C PRO A 308 -7.87 19.55 18.16
N VAL A 309 -8.71 19.85 19.16
CA VAL A 309 -9.30 18.85 20.06
C VAL A 309 -10.18 17.84 19.31
N ASP A 310 -10.90 18.30 18.29
CA ASP A 310 -11.75 17.48 17.41
C ASP A 310 -10.94 16.51 16.53
N ARG A 311 -9.61 16.66 16.48
CA ARG A 311 -8.69 15.84 15.70
C ARG A 311 -7.63 15.13 16.55
N GLY A 312 -7.90 14.99 17.85
CA GLY A 312 -7.05 14.26 18.81
C GLY A 312 -6.19 15.14 19.72
N GLY A 313 -6.25 16.47 19.56
CA GLY A 313 -5.59 17.42 20.48
C GLY A 313 -4.06 17.50 20.36
N LEU A 314 -3.44 16.74 19.46
CA LEU A 314 -1.99 16.78 19.26
C LEU A 314 -1.60 17.73 18.12
N ARG A 315 -0.45 18.38 18.30
CA ARG A 315 0.20 19.19 17.27
C ARG A 315 1.65 18.72 17.08
N TYR A 316 1.89 18.05 15.96
CA TYR A 316 3.21 17.69 15.48
C TYR A 316 3.81 18.90 14.75
N CYS A 317 4.69 19.63 15.43
CA CYS A 317 5.38 20.82 14.93
C CYS A 317 6.70 20.40 14.29
N ILE A 318 6.74 20.31 12.96
CA ILE A 318 7.83 19.67 12.22
C ILE A 318 8.62 20.71 11.43
N ASN A 319 9.93 20.52 11.30
CA ASN A 319 10.74 21.34 10.42
C ASN A 319 10.50 20.95 8.95
N SER A 320 10.21 21.90 8.07
CA SER A 320 10.14 21.70 6.62
C SER A 320 11.47 21.14 6.08
N ALA A 321 12.59 21.59 6.64
CA ALA A 321 13.92 21.09 6.29
C ALA A 321 14.16 19.60 6.62
N ALA A 322 13.26 18.93 7.33
CA ALA A 322 13.30 17.47 7.53
C ALA A 322 12.41 16.70 6.55
N LEU A 323 11.64 17.40 5.71
CA LEU A 323 10.61 16.83 4.86
C LEU A 323 10.91 17.07 3.37
N GLU A 324 10.49 16.13 2.52
CA GLU A 324 10.23 16.35 1.10
C GLU A 324 8.72 16.18 0.86
N PHE A 325 8.09 17.12 0.17
CA PHE A 325 6.69 16.98 -0.23
C PHE A 325 6.57 16.24 -1.56
N ILE A 326 5.72 15.22 -1.61
CA ILE A 326 5.37 14.47 -2.82
C ILE A 326 3.92 14.80 -3.21
N PRO A 327 3.70 15.56 -4.31
CA PRO A 327 2.36 15.87 -4.80
C PRO A 327 1.53 14.63 -5.13
N TYR A 328 0.22 14.69 -4.90
CA TYR A 328 -0.71 13.58 -5.11
C TYR A 328 -0.62 12.96 -6.53
N ASP A 329 -0.49 13.79 -7.56
CA ASP A 329 -0.37 13.37 -8.96
C ASP A 329 0.97 12.70 -9.30
N LYS A 330 1.98 12.85 -8.42
CA LYS A 330 3.31 12.23 -8.54
C LYS A 330 3.49 11.02 -7.65
N MET A 331 2.57 10.75 -6.72
CA MET A 331 2.70 9.63 -5.76
C MET A 331 2.90 8.29 -6.47
N ASP A 332 2.14 8.00 -7.53
CA ASP A 332 2.25 6.72 -8.25
C ASP A 332 3.65 6.55 -8.88
N GLN A 333 4.12 7.60 -9.56
CA GLN A 333 5.43 7.61 -10.23
C GLN A 333 6.60 7.53 -9.24
N ARG A 334 6.38 7.99 -8.01
CA ARG A 334 7.36 7.98 -6.92
C ARG A 334 7.27 6.73 -6.04
N GLY A 335 6.36 5.78 -6.34
CA GLY A 335 6.24 4.51 -5.61
C GLY A 335 5.34 4.55 -4.37
N TYR A 336 4.49 5.57 -4.24
CA TYR A 336 3.60 5.81 -3.09
C TYR A 336 2.11 5.60 -3.40
N SER A 337 1.76 4.88 -4.48
CA SER A 337 0.36 4.64 -4.89
C SER A 337 -0.53 4.13 -3.74
N TYR A 338 0.01 3.19 -2.96
CA TYR A 338 -0.65 2.54 -1.82
C TYR A 338 -1.04 3.49 -0.68
N LEU A 339 -0.53 4.73 -0.66
CA LEU A 339 -0.85 5.74 0.36
C LEU A 339 -1.95 6.72 -0.09
N LYS A 340 -2.41 6.66 -1.34
CA LYS A 340 -3.29 7.70 -1.90
C LYS A 340 -4.62 7.83 -1.16
N LYS A 341 -5.16 6.74 -0.61
CA LYS A 341 -6.38 6.77 0.23
C LYS A 341 -6.21 7.55 1.54
N LEU A 342 -4.96 7.74 2.00
CA LEU A 342 -4.67 8.53 3.20
C LEU A 342 -4.61 10.03 2.90
N VAL A 343 -4.61 10.41 1.63
CA VAL A 343 -4.67 11.81 1.17
C VAL A 343 -6.08 12.19 0.77
N LYS A 344 -6.73 11.39 -0.11
CA LYS A 344 -8.07 11.65 -0.64
C LYS A 344 -9.02 10.50 -0.41
#